data_AF-D0GL69-F1
#
_entry.id   AF-D0GL69-F1
#
_cell.length_a   1.000
_cell.length_b   1.000
_cell.length_c   1.000
_cell.angle_alpha   90.00
_cell.angle_beta   90.00
_cell.angle_gamma   90.00
#
_symmetry.space_group_name_H-M   'P 1'
#
loop_
_entity.id
_entity.type
_entity.pdbx_description
1 polymer ?
#
loop_
_entity_poly.entity_id
_entity_poly.type
_entity_poly.pdbx_seq_one_letter_code
_entity_poly.pdbx_strand_id
1 'polypeptide(L)'
;MSKMFKRTMLLAMLVIGFLISCQKSNDTKETKKDGAESASKGTLKVIAAYDAKEKIFEEFTKKTGIKVEFLDISSGEVLSKLNAENGKIGADV
;
A
#
# COMPACT_ATOMS: atom_id res chain seq x y z
N MET A 1 17.10 -51.22 -11.55
CA MET A 1 17.42 -49.79 -11.31
C MET A 1 16.50 -48.76 -11.99
N SER A 2 15.47 -49.12 -12.78
CA SER A 2 14.67 -48.14 -13.55
C SER A 2 13.60 -47.37 -12.76
N LYS A 3 13.21 -47.86 -11.57
CA LYS A 3 12.13 -47.26 -10.76
C LYS A 3 12.61 -46.17 -9.81
N MET A 4 13.86 -46.24 -9.36
CA MET A 4 14.48 -45.19 -8.54
C MET A 4 14.91 -44.01 -9.42
N PHE A 5 15.43 -44.28 -10.63
CA PHE A 5 15.80 -43.24 -11.59
C PHE A 5 14.60 -42.37 -12.03
N LYS A 6 13.42 -42.97 -12.23
CA LYS A 6 12.17 -42.22 -12.54
C LYS A 6 11.67 -41.35 -11.38
N ARG A 7 11.89 -41.76 -10.13
CA ARG A 7 11.52 -40.97 -8.95
C ARG A 7 12.46 -39.80 -8.71
N THR A 8 13.77 -39.99 -8.94
CA THR A 8 14.76 -38.91 -8.84
C THR A 8 14.62 -37.89 -9.98
N MET A 9 14.25 -38.33 -11.19
CA MET A 9 14.00 -37.45 -12.35
C MET A 9 12.70 -36.64 -12.21
N LEU A 10 11.64 -37.20 -11.60
CA LEU A 10 10.38 -36.48 -11.34
C LEU A 10 10.53 -35.42 -10.23
N LEU A 11 11.41 -35.66 -9.25
CA LEU A 11 11.67 -34.71 -8.15
C LEU A 11 12.58 -33.53 -8.60
N ALA A 12 13.54 -33.78 -9.49
CA ALA A 12 14.43 -32.74 -10.03
C ALA A 12 13.72 -31.74 -10.95
N MET A 13 12.62 -32.15 -11.60
CA MET A 13 11.85 -31.30 -12.51
C MET A 13 10.96 -30.26 -11.78
N LEU A 14 10.74 -30.43 -10.47
CA LEU A 14 9.88 -29.54 -9.66
C LEU A 14 10.65 -28.34 -9.07
N VAL A 15 11.99 -28.36 -9.08
CA VAL A 15 12.85 -27.33 -8.45
C VAL A 15 13.28 -26.22 -9.44
N ILE A 16 13.07 -26.42 -10.75
CA ILE A 16 13.54 -25.49 -11.79
C ILE A 16 12.53 -24.34 -12.06
N GLY A 17 11.34 -24.39 -11.46
CA GLY A 17 10.23 -23.47 -11.73
C GLY A 17 10.24 -22.11 -11.04
N PHE A 18 11.24 -21.75 -10.22
CA PHE A 18 11.17 -20.55 -9.36
C PHE A 18 12.21 -19.45 -9.63
N LEU A 19 13.06 -19.55 -10.66
CA LEU A 19 14.12 -18.54 -10.91
C LEU A 19 14.02 -17.83 -12.27
N ILE A 20 12.81 -17.46 -12.70
CA ILE A 20 12.63 -16.50 -13.80
C ILE A 20 11.59 -15.45 -13.39
N SER A 21 12.02 -14.49 -12.58
CA SER A 21 11.41 -13.14 -12.55
C SER A 21 12.43 -12.13 -12.04
N CYS A 22 13.40 -11.82 -12.89
CA CYS A 22 14.18 -10.59 -12.80
C CYS A 22 14.74 -10.28 -14.19
N GLN A 23 13.94 -9.61 -15.04
CA GLN A 23 14.51 -8.81 -16.13
C GLN A 23 13.49 -7.80 -16.68
N LYS A 24 13.67 -6.53 -16.31
CA LYS A 24 13.32 -5.39 -17.15
C LYS A 24 14.38 -4.30 -16.92
N SER A 25 15.24 -4.14 -17.92
CA SER A 25 16.21 -3.05 -18.04
C SER A 25 16.08 -2.45 -19.43
N ASN A 26 16.12 -1.11 -19.50
CA ASN A 26 16.39 -0.18 -20.63
C ASN A 26 15.51 1.07 -20.46
N ASP A 27 15.94 2.32 -20.60
CA ASP A 27 17.22 2.92 -21.00
C ASP A 27 17.23 4.40 -20.57
N THR A 28 18.42 4.98 -20.55
CA THR A 28 18.84 6.34 -20.16
C THR A 28 18.22 7.49 -20.99
N LYS A 29 17.73 8.57 -20.34
CA LYS A 29 18.07 9.97 -20.73
C LYS A 29 17.54 11.03 -19.74
N GLU A 30 18.39 12.00 -19.45
CA GLU A 30 18.17 13.16 -18.59
C GLU A 30 16.89 13.94 -18.89
N THR A 31 16.20 14.36 -17.83
CA THR A 31 15.55 15.69 -17.79
C THR A 31 15.47 16.15 -16.34
N LYS A 32 16.16 17.23 -16.00
CA LYS A 32 15.77 18.06 -14.85
C LYS A 32 14.34 18.53 -15.12
N LYS A 33 13.38 18.05 -14.34
CA LYS A 33 12.07 18.67 -14.14
C LYS A 33 11.88 18.85 -12.65
N ASP A 34 12.20 20.05 -12.17
CA ASP A 34 11.46 20.59 -11.04
C ASP A 34 9.98 20.63 -11.46
N GLY A 35 9.12 19.94 -10.72
CA GLY A 35 7.68 19.99 -10.92
C GLY A 35 6.97 18.66 -10.76
N ALA A 36 6.53 18.40 -9.52
CA ALA A 36 5.40 17.52 -9.19
C ALA A 36 5.51 16.05 -9.65
N GLU A 37 6.53 15.34 -9.17
CA GLU A 37 6.56 13.88 -9.18
C GLU A 37 6.36 13.38 -7.75
N SER A 38 5.10 13.23 -7.32
CA SER A 38 4.64 12.35 -6.22
C SER A 38 3.16 12.61 -5.87
N ALA A 39 2.27 12.79 -6.85
CA ALA A 39 0.85 12.52 -6.59
C ALA A 39 0.66 11.00 -6.58
N SER A 40 1.19 10.35 -5.54
CA SER A 40 0.84 8.98 -5.21
C SER A 40 -0.68 8.90 -5.22
N LYS A 41 -1.25 7.96 -5.98
CA LYS A 41 -2.70 7.67 -6.06
C LYS A 41 -3.27 7.14 -4.72
N GLY A 42 -2.81 7.66 -3.59
CA GLY A 42 -3.21 7.25 -2.26
C GLY A 42 -4.46 7.99 -1.82
N THR A 43 -5.35 7.26 -1.16
CA THR A 43 -6.40 7.83 -0.34
C THR A 43 -5.94 7.73 1.11
N LEU A 44 -5.93 8.85 1.83
CA LEU A 44 -5.64 8.92 3.26
C LEU A 44 -6.96 8.79 4.04
N LYS A 45 -7.04 7.80 4.94
CA LYS A 45 -8.20 7.59 5.80
C LYS A 45 -7.95 8.20 7.17
N VAL A 46 -8.78 9.16 7.59
CA VAL A 46 -8.55 9.96 8.80
C VAL A 46 -9.75 9.89 9.73
N ILE A 47 -9.53 9.78 11.04
CA ILE A 47 -10.58 10.02 12.02
C ILE A 47 -10.38 11.40 12.66
N ALA A 48 -11.40 12.26 12.56
CA ALA A 48 -11.29 13.65 12.99
C ALA A 48 -12.48 14.07 13.85
N ALA A 49 -12.24 14.18 15.16
CA ALA A 49 -13.21 14.64 16.16
C ALA A 49 -13.11 16.15 16.42
N TYR A 50 -12.99 16.97 15.37
CA TYR A 50 -12.92 18.44 15.47
C TYR A 50 -13.60 19.14 14.29
N ASP A 51 -13.96 20.40 14.49
CA ASP A 51 -14.64 21.25 13.50
C ASP A 51 -13.68 21.84 12.46
N ALA A 52 -14.20 22.25 11.29
CA ALA A 52 -13.42 22.83 10.19
C ALA A 52 -12.41 21.90 9.48
N LYS A 53 -12.45 20.60 9.75
CA LYS A 53 -11.66 19.53 9.12
C LYS A 53 -11.76 19.49 7.59
N GLU A 54 -12.92 19.77 7.03
CA GLU A 54 -13.19 19.72 5.58
C GLU A 54 -12.34 20.70 4.78
N LYS A 55 -12.25 21.97 5.22
CA LYS A 55 -11.46 22.99 4.52
C LYS A 55 -9.97 22.65 4.51
N ILE A 56 -9.48 22.10 5.62
CA ILE A 56 -8.09 21.67 5.75
C ILE A 56 -7.81 20.51 4.80
N PHE A 57 -8.70 19.51 4.77
CA PHE A 57 -8.55 18.35 3.89
C PHE A 57 -8.68 18.71 2.40
N GLU A 58 -9.55 19.66 2.05
CA GLU A 58 -9.63 20.19 0.69
C GLU A 58 -8.34 20.89 0.27
N GLU A 59 -7.79 21.77 1.10
CA GLU A 59 -6.52 22.43 0.79
C GLU A 59 -5.36 21.44 0.72
N PHE A 60 -5.33 20.48 1.63
CA PHE A 60 -4.37 19.38 1.61
C PHE A 60 -4.47 18.60 0.30
N THR A 61 -5.70 18.23 -0.11
CA THR A 61 -5.95 17.51 -1.38
C THR A 61 -5.52 18.36 -2.58
N LYS A 62 -5.83 19.66 -2.60
CA LYS A 62 -5.43 20.59 -3.67
C LYS A 62 -3.91 20.70 -3.81
N LYS A 63 -3.18 20.73 -2.69
CA LYS A 63 -1.71 20.89 -2.67
C LYS A 63 -0.97 19.59 -2.98
N THR A 64 -1.48 18.45 -2.54
CA THR A 64 -0.77 17.15 -2.59
C THR A 64 -1.30 16.21 -3.66
N GLY A 65 -2.55 16.40 -4.12
CA GLY A 65 -3.26 15.45 -4.96
C GLY A 65 -3.75 14.19 -4.23
N ILE A 66 -3.54 14.08 -2.92
CA ILE A 66 -3.95 12.92 -2.10
C ILE A 66 -5.40 13.13 -1.65
N LYS A 67 -6.27 12.17 -1.95
CA LYS A 67 -7.67 12.22 -1.51
C LYS A 67 -7.75 11.91 -0.02
N VAL A 68 -8.51 12.69 0.74
CA VAL A 68 -8.79 12.40 2.16
C VAL A 68 -10.21 11.83 2.29
N GLU A 69 -10.34 10.66 2.90
CA GLU A 69 -11.60 10.10 3.37
C GLU A 69 -11.60 10.18 4.88
N PHE A 70 -12.57 10.88 5.47
CA PHE A 70 -12.60 11.06 6.92
C PHE A 70 -13.86 10.51 7.55
N LEU A 71 -13.72 10.00 8.77
CA LEU A 71 -14.82 9.62 9.65
C LEU A 71 -14.89 10.60 10.81
N ASP A 72 -16.09 11.13 11.05
CA ASP A 72 -16.37 11.97 12.19
C ASP A 72 -16.96 11.12 13.30
N ILE A 73 -16.09 10.61 14.18
CA ILE A 73 -16.50 9.86 15.36
C ILE A 73 -15.79 10.40 16.59
N SER A 74 -16.43 10.26 17.76
CA SER A 74 -15.85 10.74 19.02
C SER A 74 -14.58 9.96 19.36
N SER A 75 -13.66 10.61 20.08
CA SER A 75 -12.44 9.95 20.58
C SER A 75 -12.74 8.75 21.47
N GLY A 76 -13.82 8.80 22.27
CA GLY A 76 -14.26 7.67 23.09
C GLY A 76 -14.70 6.47 22.24
N GLU A 77 -15.35 6.71 21.10
CA GLU A 77 -15.72 5.65 20.16
C GLU A 77 -14.50 5.03 19.48
N VAL A 78 -13.52 5.85 19.06
CA VAL A 78 -12.24 5.37 18.50
C VAL A 78 -11.54 4.43 19.49
N LEU A 79 -11.41 4.85 20.74
CA LEU A 79 -10.77 4.05 21.78
C LEU A 79 -11.54 2.74 22.05
N SER A 80 -12.88 2.82 22.06
CA SER A 80 -13.73 1.64 22.25
C SER A 80 -13.54 0.62 21.12
N LYS A 81 -13.50 1.09 19.87
CA LYS A 81 -13.23 0.25 18.69
C LYS A 81 -11.81 -0.32 18.69
N LEU A 82 -10.80 0.50 18.97
CA LEU A 82 -9.40 0.06 19.12
C LEU A 82 -9.28 -1.07 20.15
N ASN A 83 -9.90 -0.91 21.32
CA ASN A 83 -9.87 -1.92 22.36
C ASN A 83 -10.59 -3.21 21.94
N ALA A 84 -11.72 -3.09 21.25
CA ALA A 84 -12.50 -4.23 20.76
C ALA A 84 -11.83 -4.97 19.60
N GLU A 85 -11.11 -4.26 18.73
CA GLU A 85 -10.49 -4.79 17.50
C GLU A 85 -8.98 -5.08 17.67
N ASN A 86 -8.47 -5.15 18.91
CA ASN A 86 -7.06 -5.43 19.21
C ASN A 86 -6.09 -4.44 18.50
N GLY A 87 -6.46 -3.16 18.49
CA GLY A 87 -5.68 -2.09 17.87
C GLY A 87 -5.84 -1.99 16.36
N LYS A 88 -6.68 -2.83 15.73
CA LYS A 88 -6.97 -2.74 14.30
C LYS A 88 -8.10 -1.75 14.08
N ILE A 89 -7.89 -0.79 13.19
CA ILE A 89 -8.90 0.17 12.78
C ILE A 89 -8.57 0.53 11.33
N GLY A 90 -9.60 0.69 10.50
CA GLY A 90 -9.46 0.98 9.07
C GLY A 90 -9.06 2.42 8.74
N ALA A 91 -8.29 3.09 9.59
CA ALA A 91 -7.82 4.47 9.41
C ALA A 91 -6.30 4.56 9.61
N ASP A 92 -5.69 5.53 8.94
CA ASP A 92 -4.24 5.77 8.97
C ASP A 92 -3.84 6.74 10.10
N VAL A 93 -4.74 7.67 10.44
CA VAL A 93 -4.53 8.74 11.44
C VAL A 93 -5.79 8.93 12.28
#